data_AF-A0A258DAH1-F1
#
_entry.id   AF-A0A258DAH1-F1
#
_cell.length_a   1.000
_cell.length_b   1.000
_cell.length_c   1.000
_cell.angle_alpha   90.00
_cell.angle_beta   90.00
_cell.angle_gamma   90.00
#
_symmetry.space_group_name_H-M   'P 1'
#
loop_
_entity.id
_entity.type
_entity.pdbx_description
1 polymer ?
#
loop_
_entity_poly.entity_id
_entity_poly.type
_entity_poly.pdbx_seq_one_letter_code
_entity_poly.pdbx_strand_id
1 'polypeptide(L)'
;MTTDDSVVIGGVQFMSLYHHDGRFVRGGGLFAFARRDPDGGRTIFCLDLAQDISRQADCGHAAWAHAVSNGMNELLVHLAGSQQTPGEVEPGAAWPPIRYALLEESQALAEPAAPAAGHAA
;
A
#
# COMPACT_ATOMS: atom_id res chain seq x y z
N MET A 1 -4.32 25.86 -9.59
CA MET A 1 -4.43 25.51 -8.16
C MET A 1 -3.81 24.13 -8.03
N THR A 2 -2.59 24.06 -7.51
CA THR A 2 -1.90 22.80 -7.22
C THR A 2 -2.70 22.12 -6.12
N THR A 3 -3.56 21.19 -6.50
CA THR A 3 -4.18 20.30 -5.53
C THR A 3 -3.03 19.56 -4.89
N ASP A 4 -2.79 19.81 -3.61
CA ASP A 4 -1.75 19.12 -2.86
C ASP A 4 -2.07 17.62 -2.93
N ASP A 5 -1.31 16.87 -3.74
CA ASP A 5 -1.48 15.43 -3.95
C ASP A 5 -1.00 14.61 -2.75
N SER A 6 -0.72 15.30 -1.64
CA SER A 6 -0.32 14.72 -0.39
C SER A 6 -1.49 14.07 0.35
N VAL A 7 -1.22 12.93 1.01
CA VAL A 7 -2.20 12.11 1.74
C VAL A 7 -1.66 11.86 3.12
N VAL A 8 -2.43 12.14 4.17
CA VAL A 8 -1.97 11.88 5.54
C VAL A 8 -2.58 10.59 6.07
N ILE A 9 -1.73 9.62 6.38
CA ILE A 9 -2.10 8.32 6.98
C ILE A 9 -1.38 8.18 8.31
N GLY A 10 -2.12 8.06 9.41
CA GLY A 10 -1.52 7.89 10.74
C GLY A 10 -0.56 9.02 11.17
N GLY A 11 -0.76 10.24 10.67
CA GLY A 11 0.12 11.38 10.93
C GLY A 11 1.38 11.46 10.05
N VAL A 12 1.51 10.57 9.06
CA VAL A 12 2.60 10.57 8.08
C VAL A 12 2.06 11.03 6.73
N GLN A 13 2.75 11.95 6.07
CA GLN A 13 2.39 12.42 4.75
C GLN A 13 2.98 11.50 3.67
N PHE A 14 2.14 11.13 2.71
CA PHE A 14 2.45 10.33 1.54
C PHE A 14 2.25 11.18 0.30
N MET A 15 3.16 11.05 -0.65
CA MET A 15 2.97 11.53 -2.01
C MET A 15 2.12 10.53 -2.79
N SER A 16 1.07 11.01 -3.46
CA SER A 16 0.27 10.20 -4.37
C SER A 16 0.88 10.21 -5.77
N LEU A 17 1.23 9.04 -6.28
CA LEU A 17 1.74 8.83 -7.64
C LEU A 17 0.81 7.91 -8.42
N TYR A 18 0.95 7.88 -9.75
CA TYR A 18 0.47 6.76 -10.53
C TYR A 18 1.49 5.62 -10.50
N HIS A 19 1.06 4.37 -10.68
CA HIS A 19 1.97 3.20 -10.67
C HIS A 19 3.16 3.33 -11.63
N HIS A 20 2.91 3.89 -12.82
CA HIS A 20 3.97 4.06 -13.82
C HIS A 20 5.08 5.02 -13.38
N ASP A 21 4.78 5.94 -12.46
CA ASP A 21 5.72 6.89 -11.88
C ASP A 21 6.49 6.29 -10.69
N GLY A 22 5.97 5.23 -10.07
CA GLY A 22 6.62 4.50 -8.98
C GLY A 22 8.04 4.02 -9.32
N ARG A 23 8.31 3.74 -10.61
CA ARG A 23 9.65 3.36 -11.11
C ARG A 23 10.73 4.42 -10.89
N PHE A 24 10.36 5.67 -10.60
CA PHE A 24 11.28 6.77 -10.34
C PHE A 24 11.57 7.00 -8.85
N VAL A 25 10.86 6.31 -7.96
CA VAL A 25 11.04 6.44 -6.50
C VAL A 25 12.33 5.73 -6.09
N ARG A 26 13.38 6.49 -5.81
CA ARG A 26 14.68 5.95 -5.39
C ARG A 26 14.81 6.03 -3.87
N GLY A 27 14.83 4.86 -3.23
CA GLY A 27 15.07 4.75 -1.80
C GLY A 27 14.07 3.85 -1.08
N GLY A 28 14.38 3.58 0.19
CA GLY A 28 13.50 2.86 1.09
C GLY A 28 12.47 3.78 1.73
N GLY A 29 11.42 3.18 2.31
CA GLY A 29 10.32 3.91 2.91
C GLY A 29 9.03 3.09 2.93
N LEU A 30 7.91 3.75 3.20
CA LEU A 30 6.59 3.15 3.17
C LEU A 30 5.94 3.35 1.81
N PHE A 31 5.17 2.35 1.37
CA PHE A 31 4.29 2.49 0.22
C PHE A 31 2.94 1.82 0.48
N ALA A 32 1.91 2.26 -0.26
CA ALA A 32 0.61 1.59 -0.29
C ALA A 32 -0.03 1.72 -1.67
N PHE A 33 -0.78 0.70 -2.08
CA PHE A 33 -1.66 0.83 -3.24
C PHE A 33 -2.96 1.52 -2.83
N ALA A 34 -3.46 2.45 -3.62
CA ALA A 34 -4.66 3.19 -3.29
C ALA A 34 -5.55 3.48 -4.49
N ARG A 35 -6.80 3.83 -4.22
CA ARG A 35 -7.71 4.49 -5.17
C ARG A 35 -8.38 5.68 -4.52
N ARG A 36 -8.74 6.67 -5.32
CA ARG A 36 -9.67 7.73 -4.91
C ARG A 36 -11.10 7.21 -4.92
N ASP A 37 -11.82 7.50 -3.86
CA ASP A 37 -13.24 7.20 -3.74
C ASP A 37 -14.09 8.39 -4.22
N PRO A 38 -15.37 8.18 -4.63
CA PRO A 38 -16.24 9.24 -5.15
C PRO A 38 -16.50 10.41 -4.19
N ASP A 39 -16.35 10.18 -2.89
CA ASP A 39 -16.52 11.18 -1.84
C ASP A 39 -15.25 12.01 -1.58
N GLY A 40 -14.23 11.85 -2.43
CA GLY A 40 -12.91 12.45 -2.25
C GLY A 40 -12.02 11.72 -1.25
N GLY A 41 -12.52 10.63 -0.64
CA GLY A 41 -11.78 9.70 0.19
C GLY A 41 -10.71 8.92 -0.56
N ARG A 42 -9.96 8.10 0.17
CA ARG A 42 -9.09 7.08 -0.42
C ARG A 42 -9.29 5.74 0.26
N THR A 43 -9.37 4.69 -0.55
CA THR A 43 -9.23 3.32 -0.07
C THR A 43 -7.77 2.90 -0.28
N ILE A 44 -7.11 2.44 0.78
CA ILE A 44 -5.72 1.98 0.78
C ILE A 44 -5.64 0.47 0.97
N PHE A 45 -4.63 -0.15 0.36
CA PHE A 45 -4.37 -1.57 0.38
C PHE A 45 -2.87 -1.82 0.49
N CYS A 46 -2.47 -2.81 1.29
CA CYS A 46 -1.08 -3.26 1.39
C CYS A 46 -0.11 -2.12 1.75
N LEU A 47 -0.27 -1.53 2.94
CA LEU A 47 0.71 -0.60 3.49
C LEU A 47 1.94 -1.39 3.96
N ASP A 48 3.07 -1.19 3.29
CA ASP A 48 4.27 -2.00 3.51
C ASP A 48 5.56 -1.17 3.53
N LEU A 49 6.61 -1.72 4.13
CA LEU A 49 7.93 -1.13 4.24
C LEU A 49 8.87 -1.74 3.21
N ALA A 50 9.48 -0.91 2.36
CA ALA A 50 10.44 -1.32 1.35
C ALA A 50 11.83 -0.74 1.60
N GLN A 51 12.87 -1.49 1.23
CA GLN A 51 14.25 -0.96 1.14
C GLN A 51 14.50 -0.21 -0.18
N ASP A 52 13.74 -0.56 -1.23
CA ASP A 52 13.71 0.12 -2.52
C ASP A 52 12.28 0.03 -3.06
N ILE A 53 11.54 1.13 -2.94
CA ILE A 53 10.12 1.17 -3.31
C ILE A 53 9.93 0.87 -4.81
N SER A 54 10.81 1.35 -5.68
CA SER A 54 10.68 1.14 -7.12
C SER A 54 10.77 -0.33 -7.56
N ARG A 55 11.33 -1.21 -6.72
CA ARG A 55 11.46 -2.65 -6.97
C ARG A 55 10.41 -3.49 -6.26
N GLN A 56 9.76 -2.94 -5.23
CA GLN A 56 8.76 -3.67 -4.46
C GLN A 56 7.35 -3.25 -4.85
N ALA A 57 7.11 -1.99 -5.15
CA ALA A 57 5.80 -1.48 -5.55
C ALA A 57 5.56 -1.60 -7.07
N ASP A 58 5.85 -2.75 -7.66
CA ASP A 58 5.70 -3.00 -9.10
C ASP A 58 4.79 -4.19 -9.41
N CYS A 59 4.70 -4.56 -10.70
CA CYS A 59 3.85 -5.65 -11.15
C CYS A 59 4.28 -7.05 -10.67
N GLY A 60 5.48 -7.18 -10.11
CA GLY A 60 5.97 -8.39 -9.45
C GLY A 60 5.53 -8.53 -8.00
N HIS A 61 4.93 -7.50 -7.39
CA HIS A 61 4.49 -7.56 -6.00
C HIS A 61 3.37 -8.59 -5.79
N ALA A 62 3.41 -9.35 -4.69
CA ALA A 62 2.40 -10.37 -4.39
C ALA A 62 0.96 -9.80 -4.35
N ALA A 63 0.82 -8.56 -3.86
CA ALA A 63 -0.46 -7.87 -3.75
C ALA A 63 -0.89 -7.16 -5.05
N TRP A 64 -0.05 -7.11 -6.08
CA TRP A 64 -0.27 -6.30 -7.30
C TRP A 64 -1.55 -6.68 -8.04
N ALA A 65 -1.72 -7.98 -8.33
CA ALA A 65 -2.87 -8.46 -9.09
C ALA A 65 -4.19 -8.10 -8.38
N HIS A 66 -4.24 -8.28 -7.06
CA HIS A 66 -5.40 -7.90 -6.25
C HIS A 66 -5.64 -6.39 -6.28
N ALA A 67 -4.58 -5.58 -6.12
CA ALA A 67 -4.67 -4.12 -6.14
C ALA A 67 -5.26 -3.62 -7.46
N VAL A 68 -4.73 -4.07 -8.60
CA VAL A 68 -5.20 -3.67 -9.93
C VAL A 68 -6.63 -4.13 -10.18
N SER A 69 -6.98 -5.37 -9.82
CA SER A 69 -8.35 -5.89 -9.97
C SER A 69 -9.38 -5.12 -9.14
N ASN A 70 -8.97 -4.46 -8.05
CA ASN A 70 -9.82 -3.62 -7.21
C ASN A 70 -9.75 -2.13 -7.57
N GLY A 71 -9.13 -1.78 -8.70
CA GLY A 71 -9.06 -0.41 -9.19
C GLY A 71 -8.12 0.49 -8.41
N MET A 72 -7.16 -0.06 -7.66
CA MET A 72 -6.12 0.71 -6.99
C MET A 72 -5.15 1.23 -8.04
N ASN A 73 -5.34 2.48 -8.49
CA ASN A 73 -4.59 3.12 -9.56
C ASN A 73 -3.51 4.10 -9.07
N GLU A 74 -3.48 4.37 -7.76
CA GLU A 74 -2.51 5.21 -7.10
C GLU A 74 -1.47 4.37 -6.34
N LEU A 75 -0.26 4.91 -6.27
CA LEU A 75 0.83 4.46 -5.41
C LEU A 75 1.13 5.59 -4.42
N LEU A 76 0.83 5.36 -3.15
CA LEU A 76 1.18 6.27 -2.07
C LEU A 76 2.60 5.96 -1.61
N VAL A 77 3.43 6.99 -1.46
CA VAL A 77 4.86 6.83 -1.14
C VAL A 77 5.28 7.80 -0.04
N HIS A 78 5.99 7.27 0.95
CA HIS A 78 6.71 8.05 1.94
C HIS A 78 8.17 7.56 2.02
N LEU A 79 9.13 8.40 1.62
CA LEU A 79 10.55 8.05 1.62
C LEU A 79 11.16 8.19 3.03
N ALA A 80 11.93 7.18 3.44
CA ALA A 80 12.72 7.22 4.66
C ALA A 80 13.77 8.34 4.58
N GLY A 81 13.91 9.11 5.66
CA GLY A 81 14.81 10.28 5.69
C GLY A 81 14.30 11.48 4.90
N SER A 82 13.04 11.47 4.44
CA SER A 82 12.36 12.70 4.05
C SER A 82 12.42 13.71 5.22
N GLN A 83 12.54 15.01 4.92
CA GLN A 83 12.67 16.05 5.94
C GLN A 83 11.41 16.26 6.80
N GLN A 84 10.40 15.40 6.68
CA GLN A 84 9.17 15.52 7.45
C GLN A 84 9.35 14.90 8.83
N THR A 85 9.14 15.70 9.87
CA THR A 85 9.07 15.17 11.23
C THR A 85 7.73 14.46 11.44
N PRO A 86 7.68 13.27 12.07
CA PRO A 86 6.41 12.64 12.42
C PRO A 86 5.50 13.59 13.19
N GLY A 87 4.29 13.83 12.70
CA GLY A 87 3.34 14.79 13.28
C GLY A 87 3.45 16.23 12.77
N GLU A 88 4.45 16.56 11.95
CA GLU A 88 4.43 17.80 11.15
C GLU A 88 3.45 17.62 10.00
N VAL A 89 2.24 18.14 10.22
CA VAL A 89 1.22 18.24 9.18
C VAL A 89 1.15 19.69 8.73
N GLU A 90 1.25 19.91 7.43
CA GLU A 90 1.10 21.24 6.84
C GLU A 90 -0.22 21.89 7.28
N PRO A 91 -0.21 23.16 7.71
CA PRO A 91 -1.44 23.87 8.06
C PRO A 91 -2.43 23.87 6.90
N GLY A 92 -3.57 23.20 7.08
CA GLY A 92 -4.60 23.07 6.04
C GLY A 92 -4.54 21.78 5.24
N ALA A 93 -3.69 20.81 5.61
CA ALA A 93 -3.76 19.47 5.05
C ALA A 93 -5.18 18.90 5.20
N ALA A 94 -5.76 18.48 4.08
CA ALA A 94 -7.06 17.84 4.10
C ALA A 94 -6.91 16.40 4.59
N TRP A 95 -7.81 15.98 5.49
CA TRP A 95 -8.01 14.58 5.83
C TRP A 95 -9.27 14.05 5.16
N PRO A 96 -9.21 13.72 3.86
CA PRO A 96 -10.29 12.97 3.26
C PRO A 96 -10.42 11.60 3.97
N PRO A 97 -11.62 11.00 4.01
CA PRO A 97 -11.81 9.70 4.64
C PRO A 97 -10.83 8.64 4.13
N ILE A 98 -10.10 8.00 5.04
CA ILE A 98 -9.21 6.86 4.72
C ILE A 98 -9.92 5.57 5.07
N ARG A 99 -10.00 4.66 4.11
CA ARG A 99 -10.55 3.30 4.25
C ARG A 99 -9.45 2.29 3.99
N TYR A 100 -9.50 1.15 4.68
CA TYR A 100 -8.53 0.08 4.49
C TYR A 100 -9.23 -1.10 3.80
N ALA A 101 -8.77 -1.43 2.60
CA ALA A 101 -9.04 -2.74 2.01
C ALA A 101 -8.12 -3.74 2.72
N LEU A 102 -8.70 -4.68 3.44
CA LEU A 102 -7.97 -5.77 4.06
C LEU A 102 -8.02 -6.97 3.13
N LEU A 103 -6.87 -7.63 2.91
CA LEU A 103 -6.89 -8.96 2.29
C LEU A 103 -7.43 -9.91 3.35
N GLU A 104 -8.60 -10.50 3.14
CA GLU A 104 -8.97 -11.67 3.92
C GLU A 104 -7.98 -12.78 3.55
N GLU A 105 -7.15 -13.19 4.50
CA GLU A 105 -6.29 -14.37 4.35
C GLU A 105 -7.18 -15.56 4.01
N SER A 106 -7.26 -15.87 2.71
CA SER A 106 -7.88 -17.10 2.26
C SER A 106 -6.98 -18.22 2.75
N GLN A 107 -7.48 -19.07 3.65
CA GLN A 107 -6.82 -20.25 4.20
C GLN A 107 -6.11 -21.06 3.10
N ALA A 108 -4.83 -20.79 2.88
CA ALA A 108 -3.97 -21.53 1.96
C ALA A 108 -2.55 -21.69 2.52
N LEU A 109 -2.37 -21.54 3.84
CA LEU A 109 -1.32 -22.29 4.52
C LEU A 109 -1.81 -23.75 4.56
N ALA A 110 -1.47 -24.49 3.52
CA ALA A 110 -1.64 -25.93 3.47
C ALA A 110 -1.00 -26.56 4.71
N GLU A 111 -1.83 -27.11 5.60
CA GLU A 111 -1.37 -28.16 6.51
C GLU A 111 -0.81 -29.30 5.63
N PRO A 112 0.44 -29.75 5.83
CA PRO A 112 0.87 -30.98 5.21
C PRO A 112 0.04 -32.10 5.85
N ALA A 113 -0.93 -32.63 5.10
CA ALA A 113 -1.66 -33.82 5.50
C ALA A 113 -0.65 -34.91 5.85
N ALA A 114 -0.58 -35.26 7.14
CA ALA A 114 0.27 -36.33 7.64
C ALA A 114 -0.01 -37.63 6.86
N PRO A 115 1.00 -38.46 6.59
CA PRO A 115 0.78 -39.72 5.89
C PRO A 115 -0.13 -40.61 6.74
N ALA A 116 -1.24 -41.05 6.15
CA ALA A 116 -2.17 -41.97 6.79
C ALA A 116 -1.42 -43.24 7.23
N ALA A 117 -1.32 -43.43 8.54
CA ALA A 117 -0.83 -44.65 9.15
C ALA A 117 -1.73 -45.81 8.72
N GLY A 118 -1.09 -46.89 8.26
CA GLY A 118 -1.72 -48.04 7.64
C GLY A 118 -2.79 -48.73 8.50
N HIS A 119 -3.81 -49.24 7.82
CA HIS A 119 -4.67 -50.29 8.34
C HIS A 119 -4.06 -51.64 7.97
N ALA A 120 -3.60 -52.37 8.97
CA ALA A 120 -3.26 -53.77 8.87
C ALA A 120 -4.12 -54.56 9.86
N ALA A 121 -4.61 -55.70 9.37
CA ALA A 121 -5.45 -56.75 9.98
C ALA A 121 -6.96 -56.50 9.96
#